data_AF-A0A0J7MUI3-F1
#
_entry.id   AF-A0A0J7MUI3-F1
#
_cell.length_a   1.000
_cell.length_b   1.000
_cell.length_c   1.000
_cell.angle_alpha   90.00
_cell.angle_beta   90.00
_cell.angle_gamma   90.00
#
_symmetry.space_group_name_H-M   'P 1'
#
loop_
_entity.id
_entity.type
_entity.pdbx_description
1 polymer ?
#
loop_
_entity_poly.entity_id
_entity_poly.type
_entity_poly.pdbx_seq_one_letter_code
_entity_poly.pdbx_strand_id
1 'polypeptide(L)'
;MYEAAAVYHPQPYNLPPETGAFLQFAADNADINVFTIDGHNTVYIMGIIQITPSGAIVAEQSIKKLSNMPSAKDIAALAHVPMQVYENYGVSRFKKILVENINYDDETTVSMLRKTDILWMYGKWSCRSEVPGWNGYIECLTKNDQNFCKSRILFLPFIDQPASNYNTIYTTLRCALENGKKYGHSTCIVTFDQPLYMKAREIVAASPETSELSGIILRLGGFPHVMLMSYLGSIGYIMDGSGIKEALKVIYAPNSVDKMLNGHAYARAIRAHTLLHLALSTIILKDMDIDDDAHENLRTSINDVMRSTATYDGIETLDDTLC
;
A
#
# COMPACT_ATOMS: atom_id res chain seq x y z
N MET A 1 -1.15 -36.38 3.72
CA MET A 1 -2.57 -36.39 4.16
C MET A 1 -3.01 -35.05 4.72
N TYR A 2 -2.22 -34.39 5.56
CA TYR A 2 -2.54 -33.05 6.07
C TYR A 2 -2.65 -32.00 4.95
N GLU A 3 -1.71 -31.99 4.01
CA GLU A 3 -1.75 -31.10 2.83
C GLU A 3 -3.03 -31.28 2.00
N ALA A 4 -3.39 -32.52 1.69
CA ALA A 4 -4.66 -32.81 1.02
C ALA A 4 -5.85 -32.33 1.87
N ALA A 5 -5.86 -32.57 3.18
CA ALA A 5 -6.92 -32.10 4.05
C ALA A 5 -7.05 -30.57 4.08
N ALA A 6 -5.93 -29.84 3.93
CA ALA A 6 -5.92 -28.39 3.83
C ALA A 6 -6.47 -27.90 2.48
N VAL A 7 -6.15 -28.56 1.38
CA VAL A 7 -6.68 -28.22 0.04
C VAL A 7 -8.20 -28.43 -0.04
N TYR A 8 -8.70 -29.51 0.57
CA TYR A 8 -10.14 -29.81 0.63
C TYR A 8 -10.88 -29.04 1.73
N HIS A 9 -10.17 -28.30 2.60
CA HIS A 9 -10.81 -27.50 3.62
C HIS A 9 -11.51 -26.30 2.97
N PRO A 10 -12.81 -26.08 3.22
CA PRO A 10 -13.50 -24.93 2.66
C PRO A 10 -12.85 -23.64 3.16
N GLN A 11 -12.64 -22.69 2.25
CA GLN A 11 -12.25 -21.34 2.63
C GLN A 11 -13.28 -20.77 3.63
N PRO A 12 -12.82 -20.02 4.65
CA PRO A 12 -13.70 -19.47 5.65
C PRO A 12 -14.75 -18.55 5.01
N TYR A 13 -15.95 -18.54 5.58
CA TYR A 13 -17.07 -17.80 5.04
C TYR A 13 -16.94 -16.31 5.38
N ASN A 14 -16.92 -15.45 4.36
CA ASN A 14 -16.98 -14.01 4.55
C ASN A 14 -18.42 -13.57 4.73
N LEU A 15 -18.65 -12.70 5.70
CA LEU A 15 -19.96 -12.09 5.91
C LEU A 15 -20.34 -11.20 4.71
N PRO A 16 -21.65 -11.02 4.45
CA PRO A 16 -22.12 -10.19 3.34
C PRO A 16 -21.78 -8.70 3.55
N PRO A 17 -21.80 -7.88 2.48
CA PRO A 17 -21.49 -6.45 2.58
C PRO A 17 -22.38 -5.69 3.56
N GLU A 18 -23.61 -6.15 3.78
CA GLU A 18 -24.58 -5.56 4.72
C GLU A 18 -24.10 -5.53 6.17
N THR A 19 -23.17 -6.40 6.55
CA THR A 19 -22.58 -6.43 7.89
C THR A 19 -21.30 -5.57 8.01
N GLY A 20 -20.99 -4.75 6.99
CA GLY A 20 -19.77 -3.95 6.93
C GLY A 20 -18.52 -4.72 6.49
N ALA A 21 -18.70 -5.90 5.89
CA ALA A 21 -17.59 -6.66 5.29
C ALA A 21 -17.12 -5.97 4.00
N PHE A 22 -15.80 -5.83 3.85
CA PHE A 22 -15.18 -5.24 2.67
C PHE A 22 -14.22 -6.24 2.03
N LEU A 23 -14.35 -6.44 0.72
CA LEU A 23 -13.48 -7.33 -0.04
C LEU A 23 -12.61 -6.55 -1.02
N GLN A 24 -11.31 -6.72 -0.86
CA GLN A 24 -10.31 -6.24 -1.81
C GLN A 24 -9.48 -7.42 -2.29
N PHE A 25 -9.21 -7.46 -3.58
CA PHE A 25 -8.34 -8.46 -4.19
C PHE A 25 -7.03 -7.81 -4.59
N ALA A 26 -5.93 -8.52 -4.39
CA ALA A 26 -4.64 -8.16 -4.96
C ALA A 26 -4.12 -9.31 -5.79
N ALA A 27 -3.65 -9.01 -6.98
CA ALA A 27 -3.12 -10.00 -7.90
C ALA A 27 -1.76 -9.55 -8.44
N ASP A 28 -0.80 -10.47 -8.43
CA ASP A 28 0.58 -10.20 -8.81
C ASP A 28 1.26 -11.47 -9.31
N ASN A 29 2.45 -11.31 -9.87
CA ASN A 29 3.34 -12.42 -10.21
C ASN A 29 3.68 -13.21 -8.93
N ALA A 30 3.47 -14.52 -8.98
CA ALA A 30 4.02 -15.45 -8.01
C ALA A 30 5.15 -16.22 -8.68
N ASP A 31 6.37 -15.90 -8.27
CA ASP A 31 7.59 -16.47 -8.81
C ASP A 31 7.99 -17.69 -7.98
N ILE A 32 7.89 -18.88 -8.57
CA ILE A 32 8.28 -20.13 -7.91
C ILE A 32 9.60 -20.61 -8.49
N ASN A 33 10.65 -20.56 -7.67
CA ASN A 33 11.95 -21.13 -8.02
C ASN A 33 11.90 -22.66 -7.92
N VAL A 34 11.77 -23.32 -9.07
CA VAL A 34 11.74 -24.79 -9.13
C VAL A 34 13.15 -25.38 -9.00
N PHE A 35 14.18 -24.60 -9.37
CA PHE A 35 15.58 -24.96 -9.19
C PHE A 35 16.25 -23.98 -8.21
N THR A 36 16.73 -24.52 -7.08
CA THR A 36 17.24 -23.76 -5.93
C THR A 36 18.69 -23.30 -6.06
N ILE A 37 19.45 -23.82 -7.04
CA ILE A 37 20.90 -23.60 -7.10
C ILE A 37 21.31 -22.49 -8.08
N ASP A 38 20.60 -22.33 -9.20
CA ASP A 38 20.98 -21.38 -10.26
C ASP A 38 19.92 -20.28 -10.51
N GLY A 39 18.68 -20.46 -10.04
CA GLY A 39 17.59 -19.51 -10.24
C GLY A 39 17.17 -19.33 -11.71
N HIS A 40 17.61 -20.20 -12.62
CA HIS A 40 17.39 -20.01 -14.07
C HIS A 40 16.03 -20.52 -14.55
N ASN A 41 15.35 -21.35 -13.76
CA ASN A 41 14.06 -21.96 -14.10
C ASN A 41 12.98 -21.55 -13.07
N THR A 42 12.72 -20.24 -13.01
CA THR A 42 11.59 -19.67 -12.26
C THR A 42 10.30 -19.87 -13.06
N VAL A 43 9.29 -20.43 -12.41
CA VAL A 43 7.94 -20.51 -12.97
C VAL A 43 7.20 -19.23 -12.60
N TYR A 44 6.71 -18.54 -13.63
CA TYR A 44 5.95 -17.30 -13.52
C TYR A 44 4.45 -17.61 -13.60
N ILE A 45 3.75 -17.58 -12.46
CA ILE A 45 2.29 -17.77 -12.39
C ILE A 45 1.62 -16.52 -11.83
N MET A 46 0.30 -16.41 -11.99
CA MET A 46 -0.47 -15.35 -11.35
C MET A 46 -0.97 -15.83 -9.98
N GLY A 47 -0.58 -15.10 -8.93
CA GLY A 47 -1.13 -15.24 -7.59
C GLY A 47 -2.27 -14.26 -7.35
N ILE A 48 -3.30 -14.70 -6.63
CA ILE A 48 -4.42 -13.84 -6.23
C ILE A 48 -4.64 -14.01 -4.74
N ILE A 49 -4.70 -12.89 -4.02
CA ILE A 49 -5.08 -12.86 -2.61
C ILE A 49 -6.33 -12.02 -2.44
N GLN A 50 -7.11 -12.39 -1.45
CA GLN A 50 -8.28 -11.66 -0.99
C GLN A 50 -8.01 -11.12 0.40
N ILE A 51 -8.34 -9.85 0.62
CA ILE A 51 -8.08 -9.09 1.84
C ILE A 51 -9.44 -8.64 2.38
N THR A 52 -9.70 -8.94 3.64
CA THR A 52 -10.94 -8.60 4.34
C THR A 52 -10.68 -8.30 5.82
N PRO A 53 -11.48 -7.49 6.52
CA PRO A 53 -11.36 -7.32 7.97
C PRO A 53 -11.48 -8.66 8.71
N SER A 54 -10.66 -8.90 9.75
CA SER A 54 -10.67 -10.17 10.48
C SER A 54 -12.00 -10.44 11.19
N GLY A 55 -12.70 -9.39 11.61
CA GLY A 55 -14.04 -9.48 12.21
C GLY A 55 -15.15 -9.84 11.22
N ALA A 56 -14.89 -9.76 9.91
CA ALA A 56 -15.85 -10.09 8.86
C ALA A 56 -15.81 -11.57 8.43
N ILE A 57 -14.98 -12.39 9.08
CA ILE A 57 -14.84 -13.81 8.79
C ILE A 57 -15.49 -14.64 9.90
N VAL A 58 -16.37 -15.56 9.50
CA VAL A 58 -16.94 -16.56 10.41
C VAL A 58 -15.82 -17.51 10.87
N ALA A 59 -15.82 -17.84 12.17
CA ALA A 59 -14.80 -18.66 12.81
C ALA A 59 -14.46 -19.92 11.98
N GLU A 60 -13.16 -20.19 11.83
CA GLU A 60 -12.66 -21.34 11.09
C GLU A 60 -13.17 -22.64 11.71
N GLN A 61 -13.71 -23.51 10.86
CA GLN A 61 -14.06 -24.86 11.26
C GLN A 61 -12.79 -25.69 11.44
N SER A 62 -12.82 -26.68 12.32
CA SER A 62 -11.68 -27.58 12.47
C SER A 62 -11.41 -28.33 11.16
N ILE A 63 -10.13 -28.40 10.75
CA ILE A 63 -9.73 -29.15 9.57
C ILE A 63 -9.99 -30.63 9.85
N LYS A 64 -10.99 -31.20 9.16
CA LYS A 64 -11.29 -32.63 9.25
C LYS A 64 -10.16 -33.42 8.60
N LYS A 65 -9.58 -34.36 9.34
CA LYS A 65 -8.59 -35.28 8.82
C LYS A 65 -9.25 -36.18 7.78
N LEU A 66 -8.68 -36.23 6.57
CA LEU A 66 -9.15 -37.14 5.53
C LEU A 66 -8.83 -38.60 5.91
N SER A 67 -9.81 -39.49 5.73
CA SER A 67 -9.66 -40.93 5.96
C SER A 67 -8.90 -41.63 4.83
N ASN A 68 -9.08 -41.15 3.59
CA ASN A 68 -8.42 -41.67 2.38
C ASN A 68 -7.66 -40.56 1.66
N MET A 69 -6.52 -40.90 1.05
CA MET A 69 -5.75 -39.96 0.24
C MET A 69 -6.42 -39.78 -1.14
N PRO A 70 -6.83 -38.55 -1.51
CA PRO A 70 -7.35 -38.26 -2.85
C PRO A 70 -6.25 -38.43 -3.90
N SER A 71 -6.62 -38.69 -5.15
CA SER A 71 -5.62 -38.81 -6.21
C SER A 71 -5.00 -37.45 -6.53
N ALA A 72 -3.76 -37.44 -7.05
CA ALA A 72 -3.11 -36.21 -7.47
C ALA A 72 -3.92 -35.46 -8.54
N LYS A 73 -4.66 -36.18 -9.39
CA LYS A 73 -5.56 -35.58 -10.39
C LYS A 73 -6.73 -34.84 -9.74
N ASP A 74 -7.30 -35.40 -8.67
CA ASP A 74 -8.44 -34.79 -7.98
C ASP A 74 -8.01 -33.53 -7.22
N ILE A 75 -6.83 -33.56 -6.61
CA ILE A 75 -6.22 -32.40 -5.94
C ILE A 75 -5.92 -31.29 -6.95
N ALA A 76 -5.31 -31.65 -8.08
CA ALA A 76 -5.01 -30.70 -9.15
C ALA A 76 -6.28 -30.08 -9.74
N ALA A 77 -7.33 -30.88 -9.95
CA ALA A 77 -8.60 -30.40 -10.48
C ALA A 77 -9.30 -29.39 -9.54
N LEU A 78 -9.13 -29.54 -8.22
CA LEU A 78 -9.69 -28.60 -7.24
C LEU A 78 -8.98 -27.23 -7.26
N ALA A 79 -7.68 -27.23 -7.51
CA ALA A 79 -6.87 -26.02 -7.58
C ALA A 79 -6.84 -25.38 -8.98
N HIS A 80 -7.31 -26.09 -10.01
CA HIS A 80 -7.23 -25.63 -11.39
C HIS A 80 -8.24 -24.52 -11.68
N VAL A 81 -7.74 -23.36 -12.09
CA VAL A 81 -8.56 -22.26 -12.61
C VAL A 81 -8.64 -22.37 -14.15
N PRO A 82 -9.84 -22.56 -14.73
CA PRO A 82 -9.98 -22.65 -16.18
C PRO A 82 -9.63 -21.31 -16.84
N MET A 83 -8.71 -21.35 -17.80
CA MET A 83 -8.28 -20.17 -18.53
C MET A 83 -9.41 -19.64 -19.40
N GLN A 84 -9.70 -18.34 -19.29
CA GLN A 84 -10.66 -17.65 -20.13
C GLN A 84 -9.92 -16.83 -21.20
N VAL A 85 -10.35 -16.96 -22.45
CA VAL A 85 -9.75 -16.24 -23.58
C VAL A 85 -10.32 -14.83 -23.62
N TYR A 86 -9.44 -13.84 -23.65
CA TYR A 86 -9.81 -12.47 -23.89
C TYR A 86 -9.84 -12.19 -25.39
N GLU A 87 -11.05 -12.08 -25.95
CA GLU A 87 -11.23 -11.61 -27.32
C GLU A 87 -11.04 -10.09 -27.37
N ASN A 88 -10.00 -9.64 -28.06
CA ASN A 88 -9.74 -8.22 -28.22
C ASN A 88 -10.71 -7.63 -29.23
N TYR A 89 -11.72 -6.88 -28.76
CA TYR A 89 -12.77 -6.25 -29.57
C TYR A 89 -12.30 -5.08 -30.45
N GLY A 90 -11.01 -5.01 -30.83
CA GLY A 90 -10.49 -4.02 -31.78
C GLY A 90 -10.51 -2.57 -31.27
N VAL A 91 -10.73 -2.35 -29.97
CA VAL A 91 -10.82 -1.01 -29.39
C VAL A 91 -9.41 -0.46 -29.16
N SER A 92 -9.17 0.78 -29.60
CA SER A 92 -7.91 1.48 -29.34
C SER A 92 -7.71 1.64 -27.83
N ARG A 93 -6.78 0.86 -27.29
CA ARG A 93 -6.50 0.53 -25.88
C ARG A 93 -6.58 1.68 -24.88
N PHE A 94 -6.32 2.92 -25.29
CA PHE A 94 -6.33 4.11 -24.41
C PHE A 94 -7.31 5.22 -24.82
N LYS A 95 -7.93 5.17 -26.00
CA LYS A 95 -8.76 6.29 -26.51
C LYS A 95 -10.03 6.55 -25.70
N LYS A 96 -10.48 5.56 -24.92
CA LYS A 96 -11.64 5.69 -24.04
C LYS A 96 -11.28 6.20 -22.64
N ILE A 97 -10.00 6.24 -22.27
CA ILE A 97 -9.59 6.71 -20.96
C ILE A 97 -9.51 8.23 -21.03
N LEU A 98 -10.52 8.89 -20.47
CA LEU A 98 -10.48 10.32 -20.24
C LEU A 98 -9.50 10.57 -19.08
N VAL A 99 -8.36 11.15 -19.40
CA VAL A 99 -7.44 11.68 -18.38
C VAL A 99 -7.87 13.11 -18.15
N GLU A 100 -8.48 13.36 -16.98
CA GLU A 100 -8.78 14.72 -16.57
C GLU A 100 -7.47 15.50 -16.41
N ASN A 101 -7.50 16.77 -16.82
CA ASN A 101 -6.35 17.63 -16.67
C ASN A 101 -6.15 17.89 -15.17
N ILE A 102 -4.94 17.64 -14.66
CA ILE A 102 -4.61 17.96 -13.28
C ILE A 102 -4.48 19.49 -13.25
N ASN A 103 -5.51 20.16 -12.71
CA ASN A 103 -5.55 21.61 -12.64
C ASN A 103 -4.55 22.06 -11.57
N TYR A 104 -3.32 22.40 -11.99
CA TYR A 104 -2.26 22.90 -11.11
C TYR A 104 -2.43 24.38 -10.74
N ASP A 105 -3.39 25.09 -11.34
CA ASP A 105 -3.53 26.55 -11.20
C ASP A 105 -4.03 27.01 -9.82
N ASP A 106 -4.58 26.10 -9.01
CA ASP A 106 -4.83 26.35 -7.58
C ASP A 106 -3.69 25.74 -6.76
N GLU A 107 -2.48 26.31 -6.87
CA GLU A 107 -1.45 26.18 -5.84
C GLU A 107 -1.98 26.83 -4.55
N THR A 108 -2.84 26.12 -3.86
CA THR A 108 -3.16 26.42 -2.49
C THR A 108 -1.87 26.21 -1.72
N THR A 109 -1.20 27.31 -1.36
CA THR A 109 -0.15 27.39 -0.34
C THR A 109 -0.73 27.05 1.05
N VAL A 110 -1.56 26.02 1.14
CA VAL A 110 -1.95 25.41 2.39
C VAL A 110 -0.73 24.60 2.80
N SER A 111 0.04 25.19 3.71
CA SER A 111 1.05 24.48 4.48
C SER A 111 0.48 23.12 4.91
N MET A 112 0.93 22.04 4.26
CA MET A 112 0.62 20.67 4.66
C MET A 112 1.39 20.24 5.92
N LEU A 113 1.94 21.20 6.68
CA LEU A 113 2.57 20.90 7.96
C LEU A 113 1.48 20.60 8.98
N ARG A 114 1.45 19.35 9.47
CA ARG A 114 0.53 18.96 10.52
C ARG A 114 1.04 19.47 11.87
N LYS A 115 0.14 19.77 12.81
CA LYS A 115 0.52 20.23 14.17
C LYS A 115 1.40 19.19 14.86
N THR A 116 1.15 17.91 14.60
CA THR A 116 1.94 16.77 15.04
C THR A 116 3.39 16.80 14.50
N ASP A 117 3.59 17.19 13.24
CA ASP A 117 4.93 17.31 12.64
C ASP A 117 5.71 18.45 13.30
N ILE A 118 5.06 19.60 13.53
CA ILE A 118 5.67 20.77 14.17
C ILE A 118 6.07 20.44 15.60
N LEU A 119 5.19 19.78 16.37
CA LEU A 119 5.46 19.37 17.74
C LEU A 119 6.64 18.39 17.82
N TRP A 120 6.73 17.45 16.87
CA TRP A 120 7.88 16.55 16.77
C TRP A 120 9.17 17.31 16.47
N MET A 121 9.17 18.23 15.49
CA MET A 121 10.34 19.04 15.14
C MET A 121 10.80 19.91 16.31
N TYR A 122 9.86 20.55 17.00
CA TYR A 122 10.13 21.32 18.22
C TYR A 122 10.73 20.44 19.32
N GLY A 123 10.18 19.24 19.55
CA GLY A 123 10.71 18.30 20.54
C GLY A 123 12.11 17.78 20.23
N LYS A 124 12.48 17.69 18.95
CA LYS A 124 13.85 17.38 18.53
C LYS A 124 14.81 18.56 18.76
N TRP A 125 14.35 19.80 18.59
CA TRP A 125 15.13 21.03 18.83
C TRP A 125 15.33 21.32 20.33
N SER A 126 14.26 21.30 21.13
CA SER A 126 14.24 21.66 22.56
C SER A 126 14.96 20.67 23.50
N CYS A 127 15.58 19.60 22.97
CA CYS A 127 16.38 18.59 23.70
C CYS A 127 15.59 17.62 24.63
N ARG A 128 15.97 16.33 24.84
CA ARG A 128 17.13 15.52 24.39
C ARG A 128 16.91 14.00 24.60
N SER A 129 17.44 13.18 23.69
CA SER A 129 17.52 11.69 23.67
C SER A 129 16.24 10.84 23.82
N GLU A 130 15.17 11.35 24.41
CA GLU A 130 13.97 10.57 24.71
C GLU A 130 12.98 10.54 23.54
N VAL A 131 12.95 11.57 22.70
CA VAL A 131 12.05 11.65 21.53
C VAL A 131 12.54 10.68 20.44
N PRO A 132 11.77 9.62 20.13
CA PRO A 132 12.14 8.66 19.10
C PRO A 132 12.16 9.30 17.70
N GLY A 133 12.65 8.53 16.72
CA GLY A 133 12.45 8.91 15.31
C GLY A 133 10.97 9.04 14.98
N TRP A 134 10.64 9.73 13.88
CA TRP A 134 9.25 10.00 13.47
C TRP A 134 8.31 8.79 13.61
N ASN A 135 8.73 7.61 13.13
CA ASN A 135 7.92 6.39 13.24
C ASN A 135 7.58 6.01 14.70
N GLY A 136 8.56 6.09 15.61
CA GLY A 136 8.31 5.79 17.02
C GLY A 136 7.48 6.86 17.72
N TYR A 137 7.56 8.11 17.24
CA TYR A 137 6.72 9.20 17.76
C TYR A 137 5.25 9.00 17.39
N ILE A 138 4.99 8.65 16.13
CA ILE A 138 3.64 8.28 15.68
C ILE A 138 3.13 7.04 16.41
N GLU A 139 3.98 6.01 16.61
CA GLU A 139 3.59 4.82 17.38
C GLU A 139 3.13 5.16 18.80
N CYS A 140 3.80 6.09 19.49
CA CYS A 140 3.37 6.58 20.82
C CYS A 140 1.99 7.25 20.77
N LEU A 141 1.70 8.02 19.72
CA LEU A 141 0.42 8.72 19.54
C LEU A 141 -0.74 7.80 19.18
N THR A 142 -0.47 6.74 18.42
CA THR A 142 -1.50 5.81 17.93
C THR A 142 -1.66 4.58 18.83
N LYS A 143 -0.89 4.47 19.92
CA LYS A 143 -0.88 3.27 20.78
C LYS A 143 -2.22 2.94 21.40
N ASN A 144 -2.99 3.96 21.76
CA ASN A 144 -4.31 3.83 22.37
C ASN A 144 -5.45 3.91 21.34
N ASP A 145 -5.10 4.08 20.07
CA ASP A 145 -6.07 4.25 19.00
C ASP A 145 -6.65 2.89 18.62
N GLN A 146 -7.94 2.66 18.88
CA GLN A 146 -8.61 1.39 18.59
C GLN A 146 -9.25 1.36 17.20
N ASN A 147 -9.05 2.42 16.41
CA ASN A 147 -9.68 2.61 15.11
C ASN A 147 -8.99 1.82 13.98
N PHE A 148 -8.38 0.68 14.28
CA PHE A 148 -7.82 -0.21 13.27
C PHE A 148 -8.40 -1.62 13.40
N CYS A 149 -8.76 -2.19 12.26
CA CYS A 149 -9.15 -3.59 12.18
C CYS A 149 -8.00 -4.39 11.55
N LYS A 150 -7.62 -5.50 12.19
CA LYS A 150 -6.62 -6.41 11.60
C LYS A 150 -7.21 -7.00 10.32
N SER A 151 -6.52 -6.86 9.19
CA SER A 151 -6.91 -7.53 7.96
C SER A 151 -6.55 -9.00 8.02
N ARG A 152 -7.38 -9.84 7.40
CA ARG A 152 -7.16 -11.25 7.16
C ARG A 152 -6.99 -11.47 5.67
N ILE A 153 -5.97 -12.27 5.33
CA ILE A 153 -5.59 -12.59 3.96
C ILE A 153 -6.07 -14.02 3.69
N LEU A 154 -6.80 -14.19 2.60
CA LEU A 154 -7.21 -15.49 2.06
C LEU A 154 -6.50 -15.71 0.72
N PHE A 155 -5.96 -16.90 0.53
CA PHE A 155 -5.29 -17.26 -0.71
C PHE A 155 -6.29 -17.89 -1.67
N LEU A 156 -6.35 -17.34 -2.88
CA LEU A 156 -7.10 -17.92 -3.98
C LEU A 156 -6.18 -18.84 -4.81
N PRO A 157 -6.75 -19.79 -5.57
CA PRO A 157 -5.95 -20.67 -6.41
C PRO A 157 -5.12 -19.89 -7.43
N PHE A 158 -3.92 -20.39 -7.70
CA PHE A 158 -3.04 -19.83 -8.71
C PHE A 158 -3.58 -20.06 -10.11
N ILE A 159 -3.26 -19.14 -11.03
CA ILE A 159 -3.48 -19.35 -12.46
C ILE A 159 -2.13 -19.72 -13.06
N ASP A 160 -2.04 -20.94 -13.61
CA ASP A 160 -0.82 -21.55 -14.16
C ASP A 160 -0.42 -20.96 -15.53
N GLN A 161 -0.39 -19.63 -15.62
CA GLN A 161 0.01 -18.86 -16.80
C GLN A 161 0.76 -17.59 -16.38
N PRO A 162 1.66 -17.07 -17.24
CA PRO A 162 2.33 -15.82 -16.97
C PRO A 162 1.34 -14.68 -16.78
N ALA A 163 1.52 -13.92 -15.71
CA ALA A 163 0.66 -12.80 -15.34
C ALA A 163 0.70 -11.65 -16.36
N SER A 164 1.76 -11.55 -17.15
CA SER A 164 1.87 -10.59 -18.26
C SER A 164 0.90 -10.84 -19.44
N ASN A 165 0.27 -12.01 -19.53
CA ASN A 165 -0.65 -12.34 -20.62
C ASN A 165 -2.05 -11.74 -20.36
N TYR A 166 -2.65 -11.11 -21.37
CA TYR A 166 -4.00 -10.53 -21.29
C TYR A 166 -5.07 -11.56 -20.89
N ASN A 167 -4.95 -12.81 -21.36
CA ASN A 167 -5.87 -13.87 -20.99
C ASN A 167 -5.79 -14.21 -19.49
N THR A 168 -4.58 -14.21 -18.94
CA THR A 168 -4.34 -14.43 -17.50
C THR A 168 -4.96 -13.31 -16.67
N ILE A 169 -4.75 -12.06 -17.06
CA ILE A 169 -5.32 -10.88 -16.38
C ILE A 169 -6.85 -10.92 -16.48
N TYR A 170 -7.41 -11.23 -17.65
CA TYR A 170 -8.86 -11.37 -17.82
C TYR A 170 -9.46 -12.47 -16.93
N THR A 171 -8.81 -13.64 -16.90
CA THR A 171 -9.20 -14.76 -16.02
C THR A 171 -9.13 -14.36 -14.53
N THR A 172 -8.11 -13.59 -14.16
CA THR A 172 -7.93 -13.03 -12.80
C THR A 172 -9.11 -12.14 -12.40
N LEU A 173 -9.50 -11.21 -13.27
CA LEU A 173 -10.63 -10.30 -13.04
C LEU A 173 -11.95 -11.06 -12.88
N ARG A 174 -12.15 -12.10 -13.69
CA ARG A 174 -13.33 -12.97 -13.63
C ARG A 174 -13.37 -13.79 -12.34
N CYS A 175 -12.23 -14.36 -11.93
CA CYS A 175 -12.10 -15.09 -10.67
C CYS A 175 -12.43 -14.19 -9.47
N ALA A 176 -11.91 -12.96 -9.44
CA ALA A 176 -12.20 -11.98 -8.39
C ALA A 176 -13.69 -11.57 -8.37
N LEU A 177 -14.32 -11.42 -9.54
CA LEU A 177 -15.73 -11.08 -9.67
C LEU A 177 -16.65 -12.22 -9.20
N GLU A 178 -16.40 -13.45 -9.64
CA GLU A 178 -17.16 -14.64 -9.22
C GLU A 178 -17.05 -14.88 -7.71
N ASN A 179 -15.85 -14.67 -7.17
CA ASN A 179 -15.61 -14.75 -5.73
C ASN A 179 -16.39 -13.66 -4.98
N GLY A 180 -16.34 -12.40 -5.43
CA GLY A 180 -17.12 -11.31 -4.83
C GLY A 180 -18.63 -11.59 -4.86
N LYS A 181 -19.14 -12.09 -5.99
CA LYS A 181 -20.56 -12.47 -6.15
C LYS A 181 -20.97 -13.60 -5.20
N LYS A 182 -20.09 -14.57 -4.94
CA LYS A 182 -20.36 -15.67 -3.98
C LYS A 182 -20.69 -15.15 -2.59
N TYR A 183 -20.15 -14.00 -2.20
CA TYR A 183 -20.39 -13.36 -0.91
C TYR A 183 -21.41 -12.20 -0.98
N GLY A 184 -22.05 -11.99 -2.13
CA GLY A 184 -23.08 -10.96 -2.32
C GLY A 184 -22.55 -9.56 -2.62
N HIS A 185 -21.27 -9.40 -2.96
CA HIS A 185 -20.71 -8.09 -3.34
C HIS A 185 -20.99 -7.77 -4.80
N SER A 186 -21.61 -6.61 -5.05
CA SER A 186 -21.89 -6.09 -6.40
C SER A 186 -20.67 -5.43 -7.04
N THR A 187 -19.76 -4.90 -6.23
CA THR A 187 -18.55 -4.18 -6.64
C THR A 187 -17.32 -4.92 -6.18
N CYS A 188 -16.34 -5.09 -7.06
CA CYS A 188 -15.09 -5.80 -6.78
C CYS A 188 -13.90 -4.83 -6.94
N ILE A 189 -13.08 -4.68 -5.90
CA ILE A 189 -11.86 -3.85 -5.98
C ILE A 189 -10.67 -4.76 -6.19
N VAL A 190 -9.93 -4.54 -7.28
CA VAL A 190 -8.73 -5.32 -7.60
C VAL A 190 -7.53 -4.39 -7.72
N THR A 191 -6.44 -4.76 -7.06
CA THR A 191 -5.17 -4.03 -7.09
C THR A 191 -4.10 -4.80 -7.85
N PHE A 192 -3.39 -4.11 -8.74
CA PHE A 192 -2.29 -4.66 -9.55
C PHE A 192 -1.07 -3.74 -9.51
N ASP A 193 0.13 -4.28 -9.77
CA ASP A 193 1.31 -3.45 -10.06
C ASP A 193 1.09 -2.55 -11.30
N GLN A 194 1.96 -1.58 -11.55
CA GLN A 194 1.73 -0.62 -12.65
C GLN A 194 1.64 -1.31 -14.05
N PRO A 195 2.56 -2.21 -14.45
CA PRO A 195 2.45 -2.88 -15.74
C PRO A 195 1.17 -3.71 -15.92
N LEU A 196 0.76 -4.46 -14.90
CA LEU A 196 -0.46 -5.27 -14.94
C LEU A 196 -1.71 -4.40 -14.83
N TYR A 197 -1.67 -3.33 -14.04
CA TYR A 197 -2.74 -2.35 -13.91
C TYR A 197 -3.09 -1.73 -15.26
N MET A 198 -2.09 -1.32 -16.05
CA MET A 198 -2.34 -0.75 -17.38
C MET A 198 -3.10 -1.73 -18.27
N LYS A 199 -2.65 -3.00 -18.33
CA LYS A 199 -3.33 -4.05 -19.11
C LYS A 199 -4.73 -4.37 -18.59
N ALA A 200 -4.91 -4.41 -17.26
CA ALA A 200 -6.22 -4.61 -16.65
C ALA A 200 -7.18 -3.46 -16.98
N ARG A 201 -6.69 -2.21 -16.93
CA ARG A 201 -7.47 -1.02 -17.30
C ARG A 201 -7.89 -1.05 -18.75
N GLU A 202 -7.01 -1.47 -19.66
CA GLU A 202 -7.36 -1.68 -21.06
C GLU A 202 -8.50 -2.68 -21.22
N ILE A 203 -8.43 -3.83 -20.54
CA ILE A 203 -9.45 -4.88 -20.58
C ILE A 203 -10.81 -4.35 -20.08
N VAL A 204 -10.82 -3.62 -18.96
CA VAL A 204 -12.04 -3.05 -18.39
C VAL A 204 -12.60 -1.95 -19.30
N ALA A 205 -11.77 -1.06 -19.85
CA ALA A 205 -12.21 0.01 -20.75
C ALA A 205 -12.71 -0.50 -22.12
N ALA A 206 -12.19 -1.63 -22.58
CA ALA A 206 -12.64 -2.28 -23.81
C ALA A 206 -13.98 -3.01 -23.63
N SER A 207 -14.35 -3.36 -22.40
CA SER A 207 -15.60 -4.08 -22.11
C SER A 207 -16.83 -3.17 -22.26
N PRO A 208 -17.96 -3.67 -22.77
CA PRO A 208 -19.22 -2.92 -22.80
C PRO A 208 -19.69 -2.54 -21.39
N GLU A 209 -20.36 -1.39 -21.24
CA GLU A 209 -20.89 -0.92 -19.93
C GLU A 209 -21.90 -1.91 -19.31
N THR A 210 -22.58 -2.69 -20.15
CA THR A 210 -23.51 -3.74 -19.75
C THR A 210 -22.83 -5.03 -19.30
N SER A 211 -21.50 -5.13 -19.42
CA SER A 211 -20.73 -6.30 -18.99
C SER A 211 -20.57 -6.29 -17.47
N GLU A 212 -20.56 -7.48 -16.87
CA GLU A 212 -20.33 -7.66 -15.43
C GLU A 212 -18.96 -7.14 -14.95
N LEU A 213 -18.06 -6.84 -15.89
CA LEU A 213 -16.74 -6.24 -15.64
C LEU A 213 -16.82 -4.75 -15.29
N SER A 214 -17.95 -4.07 -15.52
CA SER A 214 -18.15 -2.66 -15.14
C SER A 214 -18.22 -2.46 -13.61
N GLY A 215 -18.56 -3.51 -12.85
CA GLY A 215 -18.50 -3.52 -11.39
C GLY A 215 -17.09 -3.65 -10.81
N ILE A 216 -16.05 -3.74 -11.64
CA ILE A 216 -14.67 -3.87 -11.19
C ILE A 216 -14.01 -2.49 -11.08
N ILE A 217 -13.61 -2.12 -9.86
CA ILE A 217 -12.81 -0.95 -9.58
C ILE A 217 -11.35 -1.37 -9.52
N LEU A 218 -10.60 -1.00 -10.56
CA LEU A 218 -9.16 -1.20 -10.61
C LEU A 218 -8.44 -0.08 -9.85
N ARG A 219 -7.61 -0.46 -8.89
CA ARG A 219 -6.69 0.47 -8.21
C ARG A 219 -5.26 0.12 -8.55
N LEU A 220 -4.42 1.14 -8.68
CA LEU A 220 -2.98 0.94 -8.73
C LEU A 220 -2.57 0.37 -7.37
N GLY A 221 -1.86 -0.76 -7.38
CA GLY A 221 -1.29 -1.36 -6.20
C GLY A 221 -0.43 -0.32 -5.48
N GLY A 222 -0.58 -0.24 -4.17
CA GLY A 222 0.10 0.73 -3.32
C GLY A 222 1.59 0.44 -3.17
N PHE A 223 2.31 0.21 -4.26
CA PHE A 223 3.76 0.11 -4.24
C PHE A 223 4.32 1.48 -3.86
N PRO A 224 4.98 1.59 -2.69
CA PRO A 224 5.80 2.76 -2.40
C PRO A 224 6.92 2.92 -3.44
N HIS A 225 7.28 1.82 -4.09
CA HIS A 225 8.42 1.72 -4.99
C HIS A 225 8.28 2.42 -6.34
N VAL A 226 7.10 2.76 -6.87
CA VAL A 226 7.04 3.42 -8.19
C VAL A 226 6.53 4.84 -8.08
N MET A 227 5.43 5.07 -7.37
CA MET A 227 4.89 6.41 -7.21
C MET A 227 5.77 7.27 -6.30
N LEU A 228 6.15 6.77 -5.11
CA LEU A 228 7.03 7.55 -4.22
C LEU A 228 8.47 7.60 -4.73
N MET A 229 9.01 6.54 -5.37
CA MET A 229 10.33 6.65 -6.00
C MET A 229 10.35 7.66 -7.16
N SER A 230 9.33 7.67 -8.02
CA SER A 230 9.24 8.65 -9.11
C SER A 230 9.04 10.06 -8.57
N TYR A 231 8.27 10.22 -7.49
CA TYR A 231 8.10 11.49 -6.80
C TYR A 231 9.41 11.99 -6.17
N LEU A 232 10.13 11.12 -5.45
CA LEU A 232 11.45 11.44 -4.89
C LEU A 232 12.48 11.75 -5.99
N GLY A 233 12.41 11.02 -7.10
CA GLY A 233 13.18 11.32 -8.32
C GLY A 233 12.87 12.70 -8.89
N SER A 234 11.60 13.07 -8.91
CA SER A 234 11.13 14.38 -9.38
C SER A 234 11.60 15.51 -8.46
N ILE A 235 11.57 15.31 -7.13
CA ILE A 235 12.16 16.25 -6.16
C ILE A 235 13.64 16.43 -6.45
N GLY A 236 14.38 15.33 -6.63
CA GLY A 236 15.81 15.38 -6.97
C GLY A 236 16.09 16.12 -8.28
N TYR A 237 15.22 15.96 -9.29
CA TYR A 237 15.32 16.65 -10.58
C TYR A 237 15.02 18.16 -10.46
N ILE A 238 13.94 18.54 -9.77
CA ILE A 238 13.55 19.95 -9.56
C ILE A 238 14.59 20.68 -8.71
N MET A 239 15.12 20.01 -7.70
CA MET A 239 16.10 20.58 -6.77
C MET A 239 17.55 20.41 -7.24
N ASP A 240 17.79 20.00 -8.49
CA ASP A 240 19.15 19.89 -9.01
C ASP A 240 19.80 21.29 -9.05
N GLY A 241 21.02 21.40 -8.53
CA GLY A 241 21.71 22.69 -8.36
C GLY A 241 21.32 23.52 -7.12
N SER A 242 20.37 23.05 -6.27
CA SER A 242 20.00 23.74 -5.02
C SER A 242 21.01 23.60 -3.87
N GLY A 243 22.04 22.78 -4.02
CA GLY A 243 22.97 22.44 -2.94
C GLY A 243 22.52 21.29 -2.04
N ILE A 244 21.33 20.70 -2.28
CA ILE A 244 20.84 19.54 -1.51
C ILE A 244 21.80 18.35 -1.59
N LYS A 245 22.44 18.17 -2.74
CA LYS A 245 23.40 17.11 -2.98
C LYS A 245 24.63 17.26 -2.10
N GLU A 246 25.10 18.48 -1.91
CA GLU A 246 26.26 18.86 -1.09
C GLU A 246 25.96 18.65 0.39
N ALA A 247 24.77 19.05 0.84
CA ALA A 247 24.31 18.80 2.21
C ALA A 247 24.21 17.30 2.52
N LEU A 248 23.65 16.51 1.60
CA LEU A 248 23.50 15.07 1.79
C LEU A 248 24.83 14.29 1.71
N LYS A 249 25.82 14.80 0.97
CA LYS A 249 27.18 14.23 0.92
C LYS A 249 27.92 14.28 2.27
N VAL A 250 27.49 15.13 3.21
CA VAL A 250 28.06 15.18 4.57
C VAL A 250 27.73 13.90 5.35
N ILE A 251 26.56 13.30 5.09
CA ILE A 251 26.04 12.15 5.83
C ILE A 251 26.21 10.85 5.04
N TYR A 252 26.09 10.93 3.70
CA TYR A 252 26.06 9.76 2.82
C TYR A 252 27.18 9.81 1.77
N ALA A 253 27.68 8.63 1.40
CA ALA A 253 28.65 8.51 0.31
C ALA A 253 28.07 9.05 -1.02
N PRO A 254 28.88 9.73 -1.87
CA PRO A 254 28.42 10.40 -3.09
C PRO A 254 27.55 9.52 -4.01
N ASN A 255 28.00 8.28 -4.28
CA ASN A 255 27.26 7.33 -5.13
C ASN A 255 25.90 6.92 -4.55
N SER A 256 25.71 7.03 -3.24
CA SER A 256 24.43 6.77 -2.60
C SER A 256 23.48 7.95 -2.73
N VAL A 257 24.01 9.18 -2.63
CA VAL A 257 23.24 10.42 -2.82
C VAL A 257 22.67 10.47 -4.23
N ASP A 258 23.46 10.13 -5.24
CA ASP A 258 22.98 10.08 -6.63
C ASP A 258 21.83 9.08 -6.81
N LYS A 259 21.92 7.90 -6.20
CA LYS A 259 20.84 6.90 -6.24
C LYS A 259 19.59 7.32 -5.45
N MET A 260 19.76 8.15 -4.43
CA MET A 260 18.65 8.69 -3.63
C MET A 260 17.90 9.78 -4.37
N LEU A 261 18.63 10.73 -4.98
CA LEU A 261 18.05 11.81 -5.78
C LEU A 261 17.39 11.30 -7.06
N ASN A 262 17.83 10.16 -7.60
CA ASN A 262 17.15 9.47 -8.70
C ASN A 262 15.99 8.55 -8.23
N GLY A 263 15.63 8.59 -6.94
CA GLY A 263 14.51 7.81 -6.39
C GLY A 263 14.75 6.31 -6.21
N HIS A 264 15.85 5.74 -6.72
CA HIS A 264 16.10 4.29 -6.70
C HIS A 264 16.40 3.72 -5.30
N ALA A 265 16.75 4.57 -4.34
CA ALA A 265 17.06 4.17 -2.97
C ALA A 265 16.01 4.68 -1.96
N TYR A 266 14.76 4.24 -2.11
CA TYR A 266 13.59 4.73 -1.36
C TYR A 266 13.81 4.89 0.16
N ALA A 267 14.15 3.82 0.87
CA ALA A 267 14.30 3.88 2.33
C ALA A 267 15.37 4.89 2.79
N ARG A 268 16.44 5.05 2.00
CA ARG A 268 17.51 6.03 2.28
C ARG A 268 17.09 7.44 1.89
N ALA A 269 16.41 7.60 0.75
CA ALA A 269 15.88 8.87 0.28
C ALA A 269 14.88 9.46 1.28
N ILE A 270 13.90 8.68 1.75
CA ILE A 270 12.94 9.11 2.78
C ILE A 270 13.67 9.58 4.04
N ARG A 271 14.59 8.77 4.58
CA ARG A 271 15.36 9.15 5.76
C ARG A 271 16.15 10.44 5.55
N ALA A 272 16.77 10.61 4.38
CA ALA A 272 17.57 11.80 4.08
C ALA A 272 16.72 13.06 3.95
N HIS A 273 15.58 12.99 3.28
CA HIS A 273 14.65 14.13 3.21
C HIS A 273 14.08 14.49 4.59
N THR A 274 13.74 13.49 5.43
CA THR A 274 13.32 13.75 6.82
C THR A 274 14.42 14.42 7.63
N LEU A 275 15.68 14.00 7.48
CA LEU A 275 16.82 14.62 8.18
C LEU A 275 17.10 16.04 7.69
N LEU A 276 16.98 16.28 6.38
CA LEU A 276 17.13 17.61 5.81
C LEU A 276 16.03 18.54 6.30
N HIS A 277 14.78 18.09 6.31
CA HIS A 277 13.66 18.84 6.85
C HIS A 277 13.90 19.18 8.33
N LEU A 278 14.31 18.20 9.15
CA LEU A 278 14.64 18.43 10.55
C LEU A 278 15.77 19.46 10.74
N ALA A 279 16.83 19.39 9.94
CA ALA A 279 17.95 20.32 10.01
C ALA A 279 17.52 21.75 9.69
N LEU A 280 16.70 21.93 8.64
CA LEU A 280 16.11 23.23 8.28
C LEU A 280 15.21 23.76 9.39
N SER A 281 14.31 22.94 9.92
CA SER A 281 13.43 23.34 11.01
C SER A 281 14.19 23.69 12.28
N THR A 282 15.32 23.03 12.56
CA THR A 282 16.20 23.36 13.70
C THR A 282 16.82 24.75 13.55
N ILE A 283 17.18 25.14 12.32
CA ILE A 283 17.72 26.48 12.02
C ILE A 283 16.61 27.52 12.17
N ILE A 284 15.44 27.27 11.57
CA ILE A 284 14.28 28.17 11.64
C ILE A 284 13.85 28.39 13.10
N LEU A 285 13.68 27.32 13.87
CA LEU A 285 13.29 27.40 15.28
C LEU A 285 14.32 28.09 16.17
N LYS A 286 15.59 28.13 15.76
CA LYS A 286 16.63 28.88 16.47
C LYS A 286 16.55 30.38 16.20
N ASP A 287 16.10 30.76 15.02
CA ASP A 287 15.95 32.16 14.61
C ASP A 287 14.56 32.72 14.97
N MET A 288 13.59 31.86 15.26
CA MET A 288 12.27 32.24 15.77
C MET A 288 12.35 32.60 17.26
N ASP A 289 11.89 33.80 17.61
CA ASP A 289 11.74 34.25 18.99
C ASP A 289 10.40 33.72 19.53
N ILE A 290 10.44 32.57 20.21
CA ILE A 290 9.26 31.91 20.77
C ILE A 290 9.07 32.40 22.20
N ASP A 291 7.87 32.86 22.53
CA ASP A 291 7.52 33.34 23.87
C ASP A 291 7.68 32.25 24.94
N ASP A 292 8.03 32.63 26.16
CA ASP A 292 8.29 31.72 27.29
C ASP A 292 7.05 30.87 27.61
N ASP A 293 5.84 31.46 27.51
CA ASP A 293 4.57 30.77 27.72
C ASP A 293 4.28 29.73 26.62
N ALA A 294 4.62 30.04 25.37
CA ALA A 294 4.49 29.10 24.25
C ALA A 294 5.48 27.92 24.37
N HIS A 295 6.69 28.20 24.86
CA HIS A 295 7.69 27.18 25.15
C HIS A 295 7.23 26.17 26.20
N GLU A 296 6.63 26.63 27.30
CA GLU A 296 6.11 25.76 28.37
C GLU A 296 4.90 24.92 27.92
N ASN A 297 4.03 25.49 27.10
CA ASN A 297 2.88 24.76 26.53
C ASN A 297 3.34 23.63 25.60
N LEU A 298 4.24 23.93 24.65
CA LEU A 298 4.78 22.92 23.74
C LEU A 298 5.57 21.83 24.48
N ARG A 299 6.28 22.21 25.55
CA ARG A 299 7.01 21.25 26.40
C ARG A 299 6.08 20.32 27.15
N THR A 300 4.99 20.83 27.70
CA THR A 300 3.94 20.02 28.33
C THR A 300 3.34 19.04 27.33
N SER A 301 2.97 19.50 26.13
CA SER A 301 2.41 18.64 25.09
C SER A 301 3.37 17.52 24.68
N ILE A 302 4.67 17.77 24.55
CA ILE A 302 5.66 16.71 24.25
C ILE A 302 5.71 15.66 25.37
N ASN A 303 5.71 16.09 26.63
CA ASN A 303 5.74 15.16 27.76
C ASN A 303 4.49 14.27 27.80
N ASP A 304 3.33 14.81 27.46
CA ASP A 304 2.08 14.06 27.38
C ASP A 304 2.09 13.05 26.22
N VAL A 305 2.71 13.38 25.09
CA VAL A 305 2.92 12.41 24.01
C VAL A 305 3.85 11.28 24.44
N MET A 306 4.96 11.60 25.10
CA MET A 306 5.91 10.57 25.58
C MET A 306 5.30 9.65 26.64
N ARG A 307 4.35 10.16 27.45
CA ARG A 307 3.58 9.36 28.41
C ARG A 307 2.42 8.58 27.77
N SER A 308 2.24 8.68 26.44
CA SER A 308 1.12 8.10 25.70
C SER A 308 -0.25 8.54 26.24
N THR A 309 -0.34 9.75 26.81
CA THR A 309 -1.60 10.33 27.31
C THR A 309 -2.28 11.21 26.28
N ALA A 310 -1.54 11.71 25.29
CA ALA A 310 -2.07 12.43 24.14
C ALA A 310 -2.42 11.50 22.97
N THR A 311 -3.48 11.82 22.24
CA THR A 311 -3.90 11.12 21.01
C THR A 311 -3.58 11.94 19.78
N TYR A 312 -3.44 11.27 18.63
CA TYR A 312 -3.20 11.93 17.34
C TYR A 312 -4.26 13.00 17.04
N ASP A 313 -5.54 12.64 17.12
CA ASP A 313 -6.65 13.56 16.86
C ASP A 313 -6.70 14.72 17.86
N GLY A 314 -6.30 14.49 19.11
CA GLY A 314 -6.25 15.52 20.13
C GLY A 314 -5.23 16.61 19.84
N ILE A 315 -4.14 16.30 19.12
CA ILE A 315 -3.11 17.27 18.74
C ILE A 315 -3.49 18.03 17.46
N GLU A 316 -4.09 17.34 16.49
CA GLU A 316 -4.52 17.97 15.24
C GLU A 316 -5.73 18.89 15.44
N THR A 317 -6.58 18.63 16.44
CA THR A 317 -7.77 19.43 16.75
C THR A 317 -7.55 20.55 17.79
N LEU A 318 -6.34 20.71 18.33
CA LEU A 318 -6.00 21.86 19.17
C LEU A 318 -6.27 23.16 18.40
N ASP A 319 -7.06 24.08 18.96
CA ASP A 319 -7.39 25.37 18.33
C ASP A 319 -6.12 26.11 17.88
N ASP A 320 -6.23 26.87 16.77
CA ASP A 320 -5.15 27.61 16.10
C ASP A 320 -4.46 28.69 16.95
N THR A 321 -4.79 28.80 18.23
CA THR A 321 -4.19 29.71 19.21
C THR A 321 -2.73 29.38 19.59
N LEU A 322 -2.12 28.37 18.96
CA LEU A 322 -0.75 27.90 19.22
C LEU A 322 0.20 28.01 18.01
N CYS A 323 -0.22 28.67 16.92
CA CYS A 323 0.65 29.04 15.81
C CYS A 323 1.02 30.53 15.84
#